data_AF-A0ABD4PWD5-F1
#
_entry.id   AF-A0ABD4PWD5-F1
#
_cell.length_a   1.000
_cell.length_b   1.000
_cell.length_c   1.000
_cell.angle_alpha   90.00
_cell.angle_beta   90.00
_cell.angle_gamma   90.00
#
_symmetry.space_group_name_H-M   'P 1'
#
loop_
_entity.id
_entity.type
_entity.pdbx_description
1 polymer ?
#
loop_
_entity_poly.entity_id
_entity_poly.type
_entity_poly.pdbx_seq_one_letter_code
_entity_poly.pdbx_strand_id
1 'polypeptide(L)' 'MEPPGAAVAEVIARHSASFDMYTGRLFAVSLLPGSPDRLVLTASRLCVDDASWQTVVEDLVRQYDESVLVPAR' A
#
# COMPACT_ATOMS: atom_id res chain seq x y z
N MET A 1 5.34 -6.76 6.78
CA MET A 1 6.66 -7.25 6.36
C MET A 1 6.46 -8.59 5.68
N GLU A 2 6.94 -8.71 4.46
CA GLU A 2 6.92 -9.96 3.69
C GLU A 2 8.19 -10.77 3.93
N PRO A 3 8.16 -12.10 3.74
CA PRO A 3 9.39 -12.88 3.77
C PRO A 3 10.32 -12.47 2.61
N PRO A 4 11.65 -12.58 2.78
CA PRO A 4 12.60 -12.32 1.69
C PRO A 4 12.28 -13.15 0.44
N GLY A 5 12.30 -12.51 -0.72
CA GLY A 5 12.01 -13.16 -2.00
C GLY A 5 10.52 -13.34 -2.33
N ALA A 6 9.60 -12.84 -1.51
CA ALA A 6 8.17 -12.86 -1.84
C ALA A 6 7.87 -12.18 -3.19
N ALA A 7 7.05 -12.81 -4.02
CA ALA A 7 6.66 -12.25 -5.30
C ALA A 7 5.59 -11.17 -5.13
N VAL A 8 5.75 -10.04 -5.84
CA VAL A 8 4.80 -8.90 -5.79
C VAL A 8 3.36 -9.36 -6.09
N ALA A 9 3.18 -10.24 -7.07
CA ALA A 9 1.86 -10.75 -7.44
C ALA A 9 1.17 -11.54 -6.31
N GLU A 10 1.92 -12.31 -5.52
CA GLU A 10 1.38 -13.08 -4.39
C GLU A 10 0.93 -12.15 -3.26
N VAL A 11 1.71 -11.09 -3.01
CA VAL A 11 1.36 -10.06 -2.02
C VAL A 11 0.07 -9.34 -2.43
N ILE A 12 -0.05 -8.93 -3.70
CA ILE A 12 -1.27 -8.30 -4.24
C ILE A 12 -2.46 -9.25 -4.12
N ALA A 13 -2.30 -10.53 -4.46
CA ALA A 13 -3.37 -11.52 -4.37
C ALA A 13 -3.85 -11.68 -2.92
N ARG A 14 -2.94 -11.76 -1.96
CA ARG A 14 -3.28 -11.88 -0.53
C ARG A 14 -3.93 -10.60 0.02
N HIS A 15 -3.46 -9.42 -0.38
CA HIS A 15 -4.11 -8.16 -0.02
C HIS A 15 -5.55 -8.13 -0.54
N SER A 16 -5.72 -8.39 -1.83
CA SER A 16 -7.04 -8.36 -2.50
C SER A 16 -8.01 -9.37 -1.89
N ALA A 17 -7.54 -10.59 -1.57
CA ALA A 17 -8.35 -11.61 -0.90
C ALA A 17 -8.77 -11.24 0.53
N SER A 18 -8.08 -10.29 1.16
CA SER A 18 -8.39 -9.82 2.52
C SER A 18 -9.36 -8.62 2.56
N PHE A 19 -9.75 -8.09 1.41
CA PHE A 19 -10.63 -6.93 1.35
C PHE A 19 -12.09 -7.32 1.54
N ASP A 20 -12.77 -6.58 2.39
CA ASP A 20 -14.20 -6.73 2.67
C ASP A 20 -14.82 -5.34 2.71
N MET A 21 -15.85 -5.12 1.87
CA MET A 21 -16.47 -3.79 1.68
C MET A 21 -17.48 -3.40 2.76
N TYR A 22 -17.87 -4.33 3.62
CA TYR A 22 -18.84 -4.09 4.68
C TYR A 22 -18.19 -3.92 6.04
N THR A 23 -17.11 -4.67 6.29
CA THR A 23 -16.56 -4.84 7.65
C THR A 23 -15.03 -4.80 7.69
N GLY A 24 -14.36 -4.82 6.55
CA GLY A 24 -12.91 -4.97 6.49
C GLY A 24 -12.17 -3.76 5.93
N ARG A 25 -10.87 -3.97 5.75
CA ARG A 25 -9.99 -3.00 5.12
C ARG A 25 -10.17 -3.05 3.60
N LEU A 26 -9.96 -1.90 2.96
CA LEU A 26 -9.96 -1.76 1.50
C LEU A 26 -8.61 -1.28 0.95
N PHE A 27 -7.62 -1.13 1.83
CA PHE A 27 -6.26 -0.72 1.55
C PHE A 27 -5.30 -1.57 2.39
N ALA A 28 -4.19 -1.98 1.80
CA ALA A 28 -3.15 -2.74 2.48
C ALA A 28 -1.76 -2.37 1.93
N VAL A 29 -0.78 -2.43 2.82
CA VAL A 29 0.63 -2.15 2.50
C VAL A 29 1.49 -3.27 3.05
N SER A 30 2.44 -3.72 2.22
CA SER A 30 3.47 -4.67 2.63
C SER A 30 4.84 -4.20 2.17
N LEU A 31 5.83 -4.31 3.05
CA LEU A 31 7.24 -4.10 2.75
C LEU A 31 7.88 -5.43 2.35
N LEU A 32 8.44 -5.47 1.15
CA LEU A 32 9.25 -6.55 0.61
C LEU A 32 10.73 -6.22 0.88
N PRO A 33 11.40 -6.94 1.79
CA PRO A 33 12.80 -6.69 2.10
C PRO A 33 13.71 -7.07 0.93
N GLY A 34 14.74 -6.26 0.66
CA GLY A 34 15.70 -6.46 -0.42
C GLY A 34 16.76 -5.37 -0.51
N SER A 35 17.42 -5.27 -1.67
CA SER A 35 18.40 -4.22 -1.97
C SER A 35 18.12 -3.64 -3.37
N PRO A 36 17.25 -2.61 -3.50
CA PRO A 36 16.55 -1.90 -2.42
C PRO A 36 15.29 -2.62 -1.92
N ASP A 37 14.84 -2.22 -0.73
CA ASP A 37 13.52 -2.52 -0.20
C ASP A 37 12.41 -1.97 -1.12
N ARG A 38 11.25 -2.63 -1.15
CA ARG A 38 10.09 -2.20 -1.96
C ARG A 38 8.79 -2.23 -1.15
N LEU A 39 7.93 -1.23 -1.35
CA LEU A 39 6.56 -1.24 -0.82
C LEU A 39 5.58 -1.71 -1.90
N VAL A 40 4.66 -2.59 -1.51
CA VAL A 40 3.49 -2.97 -2.31
C VAL A 40 2.25 -2.40 -1.64
N LEU A 41 1.65 -1.40 -2.29
CA LEU A 41 0.37 -0.83 -1.92
C LEU A 41 -0.71 -1.50 -2.76
N THR A 42 -1.81 -1.89 -2.14
CA THR A 42 -2.96 -2.47 -2.83
C THR A 42 -4.21 -1.81 -2.29
N ALA A 43 -5.13 -1.43 -3.16
CA ALA A 43 -6.41 -0.85 -2.77
C ALA A 43 -7.55 -1.41 -3.62
N SER A 44 -8.73 -1.51 -3.03
CA SER A 44 -9.97 -1.66 -3.79
C SER A 44 -10.30 -0.34 -4.50
N ARG A 45 -10.96 -0.42 -5.66
CA ARG A 45 -11.49 0.75 -6.37
C ARG A 45 -12.57 1.52 -5.59
N LEU A 46 -13.10 0.92 -4.51
CA LEU A 46 -13.97 1.63 -3.56
C LEU A 46 -13.20 2.57 -2.62
N CYS A 47 -11.88 2.41 -2.51
CA CYS A 47 -11.02 3.19 -1.63
C CYS A 47 -10.14 4.19 -2.40
N VAL A 48 -9.55 3.77 -3.51
CA VAL A 48 -8.64 4.60 -4.34
C VAL A 48 -8.96 4.34 -5.80
N ASP A 49 -9.20 5.40 -6.57
CA ASP A 49 -9.35 5.33 -8.02
C ASP A 49 -8.01 5.46 -8.75
N ASP A 50 -8.01 5.24 -10.06
CA ASP A 50 -6.79 5.23 -10.87
C ASP A 50 -6.06 6.60 -10.85
N ALA A 51 -6.81 7.69 -10.77
CA ALA A 51 -6.24 9.05 -10.76
C ALA A 51 -5.67 9.43 -9.38
N SER A 52 -6.27 8.95 -8.29
CA SER A 52 -5.89 9.28 -6.92
C SER A 52 -4.60 8.60 -6.49
N TRP A 53 -4.17 7.52 -7.17
CA TRP A 53 -2.93 6.82 -6.85
C TRP A 53 -1.69 7.71 -6.93
N GLN A 54 -1.67 8.65 -7.87
CA GLN A 54 -0.54 9.57 -8.00
C GLN A 54 -0.38 10.40 -6.72
N THR A 55 -1.46 11.00 -6.21
CA THR A 55 -1.44 11.77 -4.95
C THR A 55 -1.03 10.90 -3.76
N VAL A 56 -1.55 9.67 -3.66
CA VAL A 56 -1.19 8.73 -2.57
C VAL A 56 0.31 8.46 -2.55
N VAL A 57 0.92 8.21 -3.72
CA VAL A 57 2.36 7.92 -3.81
C VAL A 57 3.18 9.19 -3.56
N GLU A 58 2.78 10.32 -4.11
CA GLU A 58 3.48 11.61 -3.91
C GLU A 58 3.50 12.02 -2.44
N ASP A 59 2.37 11.93 -1.75
CA ASP A 59 2.29 12.27 -0.33
C ASP A 59 3.06 11.26 0.53
N LEU A 60 3.02 9.95 0.19
CA LEU A 60 3.82 8.94 0.87
C LEU A 60 5.32 9.23 0.75
N VAL A 61 5.80 9.54 -0.45
CA VAL A 61 7.22 9.86 -0.68
C VAL A 61 7.61 11.13 0.06
N ARG A 62 6.82 12.20 -0.08
CA ARG A 62 7.09 13.48 0.61
C ARG A 62 7.20 13.28 2.13
N GLN A 63 6.28 12.54 2.72
CA GLN A 63 6.23 12.33 4.17
C GLN A 63 7.26 11.31 4.67
N TYR A 64 7.64 10.35 3.83
CA TYR A 64 8.76 9.47 4.14
C TYR A 64 10.09 10.26 4.22
N ASP A 65 10.27 11.23 3.34
CA ASP A 65 11.46 12.10 3.33
C ASP A 65 11.41 13.17 4.44
N GLU A 66 10.21 13.56 4.91
CA GLU A 66 10.02 14.71 5.84
C GLU A 66 9.59 14.33 7.28
N SER A 67 9.47 13.03 7.63
CA SER A 67 9.03 12.47 8.93
C SER A 67 7.49 12.39 9.17
N VAL A 68 7.10 11.71 10.27
CA VAL A 68 5.76 11.12 10.60
C VAL A 68 4.55 11.80 9.95
N LEU A 69 3.78 11.00 9.19
CA LEU A 69 2.47 11.34 8.63
C LEU A 69 1.50 11.87 9.71
N VAL A 70 1.16 13.15 9.64
CA VAL A 70 0.04 13.74 10.40
C VAL A 70 -1.19 13.74 9.50
N PRO A 71 -2.34 13.16 9.91
CA PRO A 71 -3.54 13.15 9.09
C PRO A 71 -3.97 14.58 8.72
N ALA A 72 -4.25 14.81 7.44
CA ALA A 72 -4.88 16.06 7.00
C ALA A 72 -6.27 16.18 7.67
N ARG A 73 -6.56 17.35 8.24
CA ARG A 73 -7.83 17.65 8.92
C ARG A 73 -9.00 17.76 7.95
#